data_AF-A0A2J8LJA7-F1
#
_entry.id   AF-A0A2J8LJA7-F1
#
_cell.length_a   1.000
_cell.length_b   1.000
_cell.length_c   1.000
_cell.angle_alpha   90.00
_cell.angle_beta   90.00
_cell.angle_gamma   90.00
#
_symmetry.space_group_name_H-M   'P 1'
#
loop_
_entity.id
_entity.type
_entity.pdbx_description
1 polymer ?
#
loop_
_entity_poly.entity_id
_entity_poly.type
_entity_poly.pdbx_seq_one_letter_code
_entity_poly.pdbx_strand_id
1 'polypeptide(L)'
;MNISVDLETIYAELVLDVGRVTLGENSRKKMKDCKLRKKQNESVSRAMCALLNSGGGVIKAEIENEDYSYTKDGIGLDLENSFSNILLFVPEYLDFMQNGNYFLIFVKSWSLNTSGLRITTLSSNLYKRDITSAKVMNATAALEFLKDMKKTRGRLYLRPELLVAKRPRVDIQEENNMKALAGVFFDRTELDRKEKLTFTESTHVEIKNFSTEKLLQRIKEILPQYVSAFANTDGGYLFIGLNEDKEIIGFKAEMSDLDNLEREIEKSIRKMPVHHFCMEKKKINYSCKFLGVYDKGSLCGYVCALRVERFCCAVFAKEPDSWHVKDNRVMQLTRKEWIQFMVEAEPKFSSSYEEVISQINTSLPAPHSWPLLEWQRQRHHCPVSLTDFMIRVMLTS
;
A
#
# COMPACT_ATOMS: atom_id res chain seq x y z
N MET A 1 -4.64 -15.38 -9.15
CA MET A 1 -5.61 -14.57 -8.38
C MET A 1 -6.97 -14.99 -8.89
N ASN A 2 -7.85 -15.49 -8.03
CA ASN A 2 -9.09 -16.16 -8.44
C ASN A 2 -10.28 -15.29 -8.01
N ILE A 3 -10.38 -14.09 -8.58
CA ILE A 3 -11.62 -13.31 -8.50
C ILE A 3 -12.25 -13.42 -9.88
N SER A 4 -13.48 -13.93 -9.93
CA SER A 4 -14.23 -14.08 -11.18
C SER A 4 -15.49 -13.24 -11.13
N VAL A 5 -15.88 -12.71 -12.29
CA VAL A 5 -17.20 -12.10 -12.44
C VAL A 5 -18.22 -13.23 -12.52
N ASP A 6 -19.22 -13.21 -11.65
CA ASP A 6 -20.33 -14.17 -11.65
C ASP A 6 -21.35 -13.74 -12.71
N LEU A 7 -21.29 -14.40 -13.88
CA LEU A 7 -22.15 -14.10 -15.03
C LEU A 7 -23.54 -14.76 -14.91
N GLU A 8 -23.71 -15.71 -14.00
CA GLU A 8 -24.95 -16.47 -13.81
C GLU A 8 -25.78 -15.93 -12.63
N THR A 9 -25.38 -14.77 -12.10
CA THR A 9 -25.97 -14.17 -10.93
C THR A 9 -27.37 -13.62 -11.18
N ILE A 10 -28.23 -13.68 -10.15
CA ILE A 10 -29.58 -13.10 -10.17
C ILE A 10 -29.60 -11.62 -9.78
N TYR A 11 -28.46 -11.08 -9.32
CA TYR A 11 -28.35 -9.66 -8.98
C TYR A 11 -28.23 -8.84 -10.29
N ALA A 12 -28.94 -7.72 -10.36
CA ALA A 12 -28.79 -6.79 -11.48
C ALA A 12 -27.44 -6.05 -11.47
N GLU A 13 -26.73 -6.12 -10.35
CA GLU A 13 -25.44 -5.48 -10.12
C GLU A 13 -24.28 -6.41 -10.50
N LEU A 14 -23.08 -5.83 -10.65
CA LEU A 14 -21.85 -6.57 -10.87
C LEU A 14 -21.49 -7.44 -9.66
N VAL A 15 -21.33 -8.75 -9.85
CA VAL A 15 -20.98 -9.68 -8.77
C VAL A 15 -19.58 -10.25 -8.97
N LEU A 16 -18.73 -10.11 -7.94
CA LEU A 16 -17.38 -10.67 -7.90
C LEU A 16 -17.32 -11.84 -6.92
N ASP A 17 -17.08 -13.03 -7.44
CA ASP A 17 -16.85 -14.22 -6.65
C ASP A 17 -15.38 -14.30 -6.21
N VAL A 18 -15.14 -14.36 -4.90
CA VAL A 18 -13.80 -14.48 -4.29
C VAL A 18 -13.46 -15.90 -3.82
N GLY A 19 -14.36 -16.86 -4.08
CA GLY A 19 -14.27 -18.25 -3.67
C GLY A 19 -14.49 -18.45 -2.17
N ARG A 20 -13.86 -19.51 -1.65
CA ARG A 20 -13.98 -19.93 -0.24
C ARG A 20 -13.21 -19.01 0.71
N VAL A 21 -13.91 -18.50 1.72
CA VAL A 21 -13.38 -17.62 2.75
C VAL A 21 -13.78 -18.13 4.13
N THR A 22 -12.79 -18.28 5.02
CA THR A 22 -13.06 -18.50 6.45
C THR A 22 -13.49 -17.17 7.07
N LEU A 23 -14.64 -17.13 7.74
CA LEU A 23 -15.19 -15.92 8.37
C LEU A 23 -15.32 -16.09 9.89
N GLY A 24 -15.45 -14.95 10.58
CA GLY A 24 -15.58 -14.87 12.02
C GLY A 24 -14.24 -14.76 12.73
N GLU A 25 -14.16 -13.87 13.71
CA GLU A 25 -12.89 -13.49 14.33
C GLU A 25 -12.18 -14.67 15.01
N ASN A 26 -12.94 -15.52 15.69
CA ASN A 26 -12.40 -16.70 16.36
C ASN A 26 -11.84 -17.71 15.37
N SER A 27 -12.58 -18.00 14.28
CA SER A 27 -12.15 -18.94 13.25
C SER A 27 -10.93 -18.41 12.50
N ARG A 28 -10.93 -17.13 12.11
CA ARG A 28 -9.81 -16.49 11.41
C ARG A 28 -8.55 -16.41 12.28
N LYS A 29 -8.67 -16.18 13.60
CA LYS A 29 -7.54 -16.28 14.53
C LYS A 29 -6.97 -17.70 14.64
N LYS A 30 -7.82 -18.73 14.59
CA LYS A 30 -7.44 -20.15 14.70
C LYS A 30 -6.87 -20.75 13.40
N MET A 31 -6.96 -20.04 12.27
CA MET A 31 -6.36 -20.49 11.00
C MET A 31 -4.86 -20.74 11.17
N LYS A 32 -4.44 -22.00 11.04
CA LYS A 32 -3.01 -22.39 11.10
C LYS A 32 -2.23 -21.86 9.89
N ASP A 33 -2.87 -21.78 8.73
CA ASP A 33 -2.25 -21.23 7.53
C ASP A 33 -2.43 -19.70 7.44
N CYS A 34 -1.45 -18.99 8.00
CA CYS A 34 -1.38 -17.53 7.92
C CYS A 34 -1.28 -17.01 6.48
N LYS A 35 -0.70 -17.77 5.54
CA LYS A 35 -0.59 -17.35 4.14
C LYS A 35 -1.94 -17.41 3.46
N LEU A 36 -2.73 -18.46 3.72
CA LEU A 36 -4.11 -18.58 3.24
C LEU A 36 -4.99 -17.46 3.81
N ARG A 37 -4.92 -17.20 5.12
CA ARG A 37 -5.68 -16.11 5.75
C ARG A 37 -5.41 -14.76 5.08
N LYS A 38 -4.13 -14.45 4.85
CA LYS A 38 -3.70 -13.24 4.14
C LYS A 38 -4.19 -13.22 2.70
N LYS A 39 -4.13 -14.33 1.98
CA LYS A 39 -4.61 -14.45 0.60
C LYS A 39 -6.12 -14.21 0.49
N GLN A 40 -6.92 -14.77 1.41
CA GLN A 40 -8.36 -14.52 1.46
C GLN A 40 -8.66 -13.04 1.69
N ASN A 41 -7.95 -12.41 2.63
CA ASN A 41 -8.09 -10.99 2.90
C ASN A 41 -7.70 -10.11 1.69
N GLU A 42 -6.59 -10.42 1.03
CA GLU A 42 -6.18 -9.75 -0.20
C GLU A 42 -7.22 -9.90 -1.32
N SER A 43 -7.82 -11.09 -1.50
CA SER A 43 -8.88 -11.29 -2.50
C SER A 43 -10.10 -10.42 -2.23
N VAL A 44 -10.59 -10.40 -0.98
CA VAL A 44 -11.76 -9.59 -0.59
C VAL A 44 -11.46 -8.10 -0.75
N SER A 45 -10.29 -7.64 -0.28
CA SER A 45 -9.88 -6.23 -0.40
C SER A 45 -9.75 -5.79 -1.86
N ARG A 46 -9.23 -6.65 -2.75
CA ARG A 46 -9.09 -6.35 -4.18
C ARG A 46 -10.43 -6.35 -4.90
N ALA A 47 -11.35 -7.27 -4.57
CA ALA A 47 -12.72 -7.25 -5.08
C ALA A 47 -13.44 -5.96 -4.67
N MET A 48 -13.30 -5.56 -3.40
CA MET A 48 -13.85 -4.30 -2.89
C MET A 48 -13.30 -3.09 -3.66
N CYS A 49 -11.97 -2.99 -3.79
CA CYS A 49 -11.35 -1.91 -4.55
C CYS A 49 -11.82 -1.89 -6.02
N ALA A 50 -11.98 -3.05 -6.63
CA ALA A 50 -12.45 -3.17 -8.01
C ALA A 50 -13.89 -2.65 -8.16
N LEU A 51 -14.80 -3.06 -7.27
CA LEU A 51 -16.19 -2.61 -7.29
C LEU A 51 -16.32 -1.11 -6.99
N LEU A 52 -15.60 -0.59 -5.99
CA LEU A 52 -15.54 0.84 -5.68
C LEU A 52 -15.19 1.66 -6.94
N ASN A 53 -14.19 1.22 -7.69
CA ASN A 53 -13.72 1.87 -8.91
C ASN A 53 -14.56 1.57 -10.16
N SER A 54 -15.62 0.76 -10.06
CA SER A 54 -16.41 0.28 -11.21
C SER A 54 -17.93 0.43 -11.04
N GLY A 55 -18.37 1.38 -10.21
CA GLY A 55 -19.80 1.69 -10.04
C GLY A 55 -20.50 0.94 -8.89
N GLY A 56 -19.76 0.17 -8.09
CA GLY A 56 -20.31 -0.65 -7.01
C GLY A 56 -20.69 -2.07 -7.46
N GLY A 57 -21.31 -2.83 -6.57
CA GLY A 57 -21.78 -4.21 -6.82
C GLY A 57 -21.70 -5.09 -5.58
N VAL A 58 -21.57 -6.40 -5.78
CA VAL A 58 -21.56 -7.39 -4.67
C VAL A 58 -20.31 -8.25 -4.72
N ILE A 59 -19.65 -8.42 -3.57
CA ILE A 59 -18.64 -9.47 -3.37
C ILE A 59 -19.36 -10.69 -2.83
N LYS A 60 -19.19 -11.83 -3.49
CA LYS A 60 -19.73 -13.13 -3.09
C LYS A 60 -18.60 -14.02 -2.58
N ALA A 61 -18.69 -14.42 -1.32
CA ALA A 61 -17.75 -15.35 -0.70
C ALA A 61 -18.47 -16.61 -0.25
N GLU A 62 -17.95 -17.78 -0.60
CA GLU A 62 -18.44 -19.06 -0.05
C GLU A 62 -17.86 -19.26 1.36
N ILE A 63 -18.74 -19.49 2.33
CA ILE A 63 -18.36 -19.62 3.73
C ILE A 63 -17.67 -20.98 3.92
N GLU A 64 -16.40 -20.94 4.34
CA GLU A 64 -15.59 -22.15 4.43
C GLU A 64 -15.76 -22.91 5.75
N ASN A 65 -15.91 -22.20 6.86
CA ASN A 65 -16.00 -22.81 8.19
C ASN A 65 -17.45 -23.15 8.55
N GLU A 66 -17.65 -24.38 9.03
CA GLU A 66 -18.92 -24.89 9.53
C GLU A 66 -19.43 -24.06 10.72
N ASP A 67 -20.75 -24.08 10.92
CA ASP A 67 -21.47 -23.42 12.02
C ASP A 67 -21.30 -21.89 12.11
N TYR A 68 -20.76 -21.25 11.07
CA TYR A 68 -20.61 -19.80 11.01
C TYR A 68 -21.96 -19.07 11.08
N SER A 69 -22.03 -18.07 11.96
CA SER A 69 -23.15 -17.15 12.04
C SER A 69 -22.67 -15.71 12.14
N TYR A 70 -23.02 -14.87 11.16
CA TYR A 70 -22.60 -13.48 11.11
C TYR A 70 -22.95 -12.69 12.38
N THR A 71 -24.14 -12.91 12.94
CA THR A 71 -24.60 -12.21 14.15
C THR A 71 -23.85 -12.61 15.40
N LYS A 72 -23.19 -13.77 15.42
CA LYS A 72 -22.42 -14.28 16.57
C LYS A 72 -20.92 -14.08 16.41
N ASP A 73 -20.41 -14.32 15.20
CA ASP A 73 -18.98 -14.48 14.95
C ASP A 73 -18.34 -13.26 14.28
N GLY A 74 -19.15 -12.37 13.69
CA GLY A 74 -18.68 -11.22 12.91
C GLY A 74 -18.00 -11.63 11.61
N ILE A 75 -17.25 -10.72 10.99
CA ILE A 75 -16.54 -10.99 9.72
C ILE A 75 -15.11 -11.45 10.02
N GLY A 76 -14.49 -10.78 10.99
CA GLY A 76 -13.11 -11.00 11.41
C GLY A 76 -12.30 -9.71 11.29
N LEU A 77 -11.53 -9.45 12.34
CA LEU A 77 -10.90 -8.16 12.58
C LEU A 77 -9.87 -7.80 11.53
N ASP A 78 -9.19 -8.78 10.92
CA ASP A 78 -8.22 -8.51 9.86
C ASP A 78 -8.89 -8.04 8.55
N LEU A 79 -10.10 -8.52 8.25
CA LEU A 79 -10.91 -8.04 7.12
C LEU A 79 -11.46 -6.64 7.42
N GLU A 80 -12.04 -6.45 8.60
CA GLU A 80 -12.60 -5.16 9.06
C GLU A 80 -11.54 -4.05 9.09
N ASN A 81 -10.33 -4.36 9.59
CA ASN A 81 -9.19 -3.44 9.55
C ASN A 81 -8.79 -3.10 8.13
N SER A 82 -8.85 -4.07 7.20
CA SER A 82 -8.51 -3.81 5.80
C SER A 82 -9.52 -2.87 5.15
N PHE A 83 -10.82 -3.02 5.44
CA PHE A 83 -11.85 -2.08 5.00
C PHE A 83 -11.62 -0.68 5.58
N SER A 84 -11.35 -0.59 6.87
CA SER A 84 -11.18 0.68 7.60
C SER A 84 -9.90 1.43 7.22
N ASN A 85 -8.89 0.71 6.71
CA ASN A 85 -7.67 1.32 6.17
C ASN A 85 -7.91 2.05 4.84
N ILE A 86 -8.98 1.70 4.13
CA ILE A 86 -9.30 2.23 2.79
C ILE A 86 -10.45 3.22 2.85
N LEU A 87 -11.47 2.91 3.67
CA LEU A 87 -12.71 3.64 3.79
C LEU A 87 -12.71 4.44 5.09
N LEU A 88 -12.96 5.75 5.00
CA LEU A 88 -13.09 6.62 6.18
C LEU A 88 -14.28 6.21 7.07
N PHE A 89 -15.37 5.77 6.46
CA PHE A 89 -16.55 5.28 7.15
C PHE A 89 -17.14 4.08 6.43
N VAL A 90 -16.85 2.87 6.96
CA VAL A 90 -17.21 1.60 6.32
C VAL A 90 -18.72 1.48 6.03
N PRO A 91 -19.65 1.77 6.96
CA PRO A 91 -21.09 1.60 6.72
C PRO A 91 -21.68 2.51 5.64
N GLU A 92 -20.98 3.57 5.25
CA GLU A 92 -21.41 4.40 4.12
C GLU A 92 -21.26 3.66 2.81
N TYR A 93 -20.25 2.80 2.67
CA TYR A 93 -19.89 2.13 1.42
C TYR A 93 -20.20 0.64 1.41
N LEU A 94 -20.18 -0.02 2.57
CA LEU A 94 -20.34 -1.46 2.68
C LEU A 94 -21.57 -1.84 3.50
N ASP A 95 -22.36 -2.77 2.96
CA ASP A 95 -23.39 -3.50 3.68
C ASP A 95 -23.07 -5.00 3.64
N PHE A 96 -23.46 -5.74 4.67
CA PHE A 96 -23.06 -7.14 4.85
C PHE A 96 -24.28 -8.03 5.06
N MET A 97 -24.29 -9.20 4.43
CA MET A 97 -25.38 -10.16 4.55
C MET A 97 -24.89 -11.60 4.45
N GLN A 98 -25.31 -12.45 5.39
CA GLN A 98 -25.20 -13.90 5.25
C GLN A 98 -26.44 -14.43 4.53
N ASN A 99 -26.24 -15.22 3.46
CA ASN A 99 -27.30 -15.89 2.71
C ASN A 99 -26.93 -17.35 2.49
N GLY A 100 -27.49 -18.25 3.32
CA GLY A 100 -27.13 -19.66 3.33
C GLY A 100 -25.63 -19.85 3.56
N ASN A 101 -24.98 -20.55 2.64
CA ASN A 101 -23.54 -20.83 2.66
C ASN A 101 -22.69 -19.70 2.03
N TYR A 102 -23.31 -18.57 1.68
CA TYR A 102 -22.60 -17.43 1.12
C TYR A 102 -22.63 -16.23 2.08
N PHE A 103 -21.54 -15.47 2.04
CA PHE A 103 -21.46 -14.15 2.64
C PHE A 103 -21.32 -13.12 1.54
N LEU A 104 -22.20 -12.13 1.58
CA LEU A 104 -22.34 -11.10 0.57
C LEU A 104 -21.92 -9.75 1.16
N ILE A 105 -21.05 -9.05 0.45
CA ILE A 105 -20.64 -7.68 0.78
C ILE A 105 -21.11 -6.78 -0.34
N PHE A 106 -22.12 -5.96 -0.07
CA PHE A 106 -22.60 -4.95 -1.00
C PHE A 106 -21.68 -3.75 -0.93
N VAL A 107 -21.22 -3.27 -2.09
CA VAL A 107 -20.24 -2.21 -2.23
C VAL A 107 -20.87 -1.08 -3.04
N LYS A 108 -21.00 0.10 -2.45
CA LYS A 108 -21.47 1.29 -3.17
C LYS A 108 -20.36 1.86 -4.06
N SER A 109 -20.76 2.60 -5.09
CA SER A 109 -19.81 3.27 -5.99
C SER A 109 -18.95 4.31 -5.24
N TRP A 110 -17.67 4.39 -5.61
CA TRP A 110 -16.77 5.45 -5.18
C TRP A 110 -16.87 6.65 -6.11
N SER A 111 -16.88 7.87 -5.56
CA SER A 111 -16.92 9.09 -6.37
C SER A 111 -16.02 10.18 -5.81
N LEU A 112 -15.65 11.13 -6.69
CA LEU A 112 -14.88 12.31 -6.31
C LEU A 112 -15.62 13.17 -5.29
N ASN A 113 -16.94 13.29 -5.43
CA ASN A 113 -17.77 14.15 -4.59
C ASN A 113 -17.83 13.66 -3.14
N THR A 114 -17.75 12.35 -2.92
CA THR A 114 -17.85 11.76 -1.58
C THR A 114 -16.50 11.65 -0.87
N SER A 115 -15.38 11.65 -1.61
CA SER A 115 -14.07 11.29 -1.04
C SER A 115 -12.91 12.24 -1.33
N GLY A 116 -13.07 13.18 -2.27
CA GLY A 116 -11.97 14.01 -2.78
C GLY A 116 -10.95 13.26 -3.64
N LEU A 117 -11.17 11.96 -3.90
CA LEU A 117 -10.34 11.09 -4.75
C LEU A 117 -11.20 10.44 -5.83
N ARG A 118 -10.66 10.28 -7.04
CA ARG A 118 -11.42 9.67 -8.15
C ARG A 118 -11.48 8.16 -8.09
N ILE A 119 -10.42 7.56 -7.55
CA ILE A 119 -10.28 6.12 -7.46
C ILE A 119 -9.80 5.76 -6.05
N THR A 120 -10.25 4.60 -5.61
CA THR A 120 -9.76 3.94 -4.41
C THR A 120 -8.49 3.16 -4.72
N THR A 121 -7.60 3.06 -3.74
CA THR A 121 -6.32 2.37 -3.84
C THR A 121 -6.01 1.66 -2.53
N LEU A 122 -5.65 0.38 -2.58
CA LEU A 122 -5.23 -0.40 -1.42
C LEU A 122 -3.85 0.05 -0.93
N SER A 123 -2.92 0.25 -1.87
CA SER A 123 -1.59 0.82 -1.61
C SER A 123 -1.10 1.56 -2.83
N SER A 124 -0.67 2.82 -2.65
CA SER A 124 -0.05 3.58 -3.74
C SER A 124 1.28 2.99 -4.17
N ASN A 125 1.94 2.25 -3.27
CA ASN A 125 3.33 1.78 -3.39
C ASN A 125 4.34 2.92 -3.68
N LEU A 126 3.97 4.18 -3.42
CA LEU A 126 4.86 5.31 -3.34
C LEU A 126 5.30 5.46 -1.89
N TYR A 127 6.59 5.41 -1.63
CA TYR A 127 7.12 5.60 -0.28
C TYR A 127 7.76 6.97 -0.15
N LYS A 128 7.77 7.49 1.06
CA LYS A 128 8.57 8.65 1.48
C LYS A 128 9.31 8.34 2.77
N ARG A 129 10.42 9.04 2.97
CA ARG A 129 11.03 9.19 4.29
C ARG A 129 10.19 10.15 5.12
N ASP A 130 9.72 9.68 6.25
CA ASP A 130 9.00 10.45 7.26
C ASP A 130 9.78 10.34 8.57
N ILE A 131 10.68 11.31 8.77
CA ILE A 131 11.66 11.34 9.85
C ILE A 131 12.54 10.07 9.78
N THR A 132 12.47 9.16 10.74
CA THR A 132 13.29 7.93 10.77
C THR A 132 12.65 6.76 10.05
N SER A 133 11.43 6.90 9.52
CA SER A 133 10.65 5.78 8.98
C SER A 133 10.39 5.91 7.48
N ALA A 134 10.37 4.77 6.78
CA ALA A 134 9.88 4.71 5.40
C ALA A 134 8.38 4.38 5.44
N LYS A 135 7.54 5.33 5.01
CA LYS A 135 6.07 5.17 5.01
C LYS A 135 5.53 5.21 3.59
N VAL A 136 4.58 4.33 3.31
CA VAL A 136 3.77 4.43 2.09
C VAL A 136 2.91 5.69 2.17
N MET A 137 2.84 6.43 1.08
CA MET A 137 1.92 7.56 0.93
C MET A 137 0.51 7.00 0.80
N ASN A 138 -0.39 7.39 1.70
CA ASN A 138 -1.82 7.13 1.50
C ASN A 138 -2.32 7.84 0.22
N ALA A 139 -3.53 7.53 -0.24
CA ALA A 139 -4.04 8.02 -1.51
C ALA A 139 -4.02 9.57 -1.61
N THR A 140 -4.41 10.28 -0.55
CA THR A 140 -4.37 11.75 -0.49
C THR A 140 -2.95 12.30 -0.58
N ALA A 141 -2.01 11.78 0.22
CA ALA A 141 -0.62 12.23 0.17
C ALA A 141 0.04 11.91 -1.18
N ALA A 142 -0.31 10.77 -1.79
CA ALA A 142 0.16 10.41 -3.11
C ALA A 142 -0.38 11.35 -4.20
N LEU A 143 -1.67 11.73 -4.11
CA LEU A 143 -2.26 12.73 -5.00
C LEU A 143 -1.52 14.07 -4.94
N GLU A 144 -1.32 14.59 -3.72
CA GLU A 144 -0.60 15.85 -3.50
C GLU A 144 0.82 15.80 -4.05
N PHE A 145 1.55 14.73 -3.74
CA PHE A 145 2.90 14.49 -4.23
C PHE A 145 2.95 14.49 -5.76
N LEU A 146 2.05 13.75 -6.43
CA LEU A 146 2.03 13.67 -7.89
C LEU A 146 1.62 14.99 -8.56
N LYS A 147 0.69 15.74 -7.96
CA LYS A 147 0.32 17.08 -8.43
C LYS A 147 1.51 18.04 -8.36
N ASP A 148 2.28 18.00 -7.27
CA ASP A 148 3.48 18.82 -7.14
C ASP A 148 4.55 18.44 -8.17
N MET A 149 4.82 17.13 -8.33
CA MET A 149 5.75 16.61 -9.33
C MET A 149 5.37 17.03 -10.77
N LYS A 150 4.07 17.00 -11.09
CA LYS A 150 3.55 17.46 -12.38
C LYS A 150 3.74 18.96 -12.57
N LYS A 151 3.38 19.77 -11.56
CA LYS A 151 3.51 21.24 -11.60
C LYS A 151 4.96 21.67 -11.81
N THR A 152 5.89 20.99 -11.15
CA THR A 152 7.32 21.36 -11.13
C THR A 152 8.11 20.69 -12.25
N ARG A 153 7.45 19.82 -13.04
CA ARG A 153 8.08 18.94 -14.05
C ARG A 153 9.29 18.21 -13.50
N GLY A 154 9.22 17.85 -12.22
CA GLY A 154 10.29 17.17 -11.51
C GLY A 154 11.56 17.97 -11.23
N ARG A 155 11.55 19.29 -11.46
CA ARG A 155 12.73 20.16 -11.28
C ARG A 155 12.85 20.71 -9.86
N LEU A 156 11.72 20.83 -9.15
CA LEU A 156 11.63 21.48 -7.85
C LEU A 156 10.52 20.78 -7.05
N TYR A 157 10.79 19.66 -6.39
CA TYR A 157 10.02 19.40 -5.16
C TYR A 157 10.44 20.52 -4.21
N LEU A 158 9.65 21.59 -4.18
CA LEU A 158 9.57 22.44 -3.03
C LEU A 158 8.94 21.54 -1.98
N ARG A 159 9.74 21.03 -1.03
CA ARG A 159 9.20 20.48 0.24
C ARG A 159 8.12 21.50 0.63
N PRO A 160 6.82 21.13 0.73
CA PRO A 160 5.75 22.12 0.75
C PRO A 160 6.15 23.26 1.66
N GLU A 161 6.18 24.50 1.17
CA GLU A 161 6.76 25.62 1.93
C GLU A 161 6.08 25.74 3.31
N LEU A 162 4.84 25.26 3.43
CA LEU A 162 4.08 25.11 4.68
C LEU A 162 4.71 24.17 5.73
N LEU A 163 5.52 23.18 5.34
CA LEU A 163 6.26 22.28 6.24
C LEU A 163 7.66 22.81 6.58
N VAL A 164 8.32 23.49 5.64
CA VAL A 164 9.62 24.14 5.91
C VAL A 164 9.43 25.38 6.79
N ALA A 165 8.38 26.17 6.54
CA ALA A 165 8.04 27.35 7.34
C ALA A 165 7.65 27.02 8.79
N LYS A 166 7.25 25.77 9.08
CA LYS A 166 6.88 25.31 10.43
C LYS A 166 8.02 24.59 11.17
N ARG A 167 9.11 24.20 10.50
CA ARG A 167 10.26 23.57 11.17
C ARG A 167 11.27 24.64 11.61
N PRO A 168 11.74 24.60 12.87
CA PRO A 168 12.87 25.40 13.30
C PRO A 168 14.08 25.23 12.38
N ARG A 169 14.85 26.31 12.17
CA ARG A 169 16.11 26.26 11.38
C ARG A 169 17.13 25.27 11.94
N VAL A 170 17.08 25.02 13.25
CA VAL A 170 17.95 24.06 13.96
C VAL A 170 17.73 22.64 13.43
N ASP A 171 16.47 22.20 13.30
CA ASP A 171 16.12 20.87 12.80
C ASP A 171 16.62 20.60 11.37
N ILE A 172 16.62 21.64 10.51
CA ILE A 172 17.13 21.53 9.12
C ILE A 172 18.65 21.37 9.11
N GLN A 173 19.36 22.12 9.96
CA GLN A 173 20.80 22.02 10.07
C GLN A 173 21.22 20.63 10.60
N GLU A 174 20.51 20.10 11.59
CA GLU A 174 20.76 18.76 12.12
C GLU A 174 20.50 17.66 11.08
N GLU A 175 19.39 17.73 10.31
CA GLU A 175 19.13 16.78 9.21
C GLU A 175 20.27 16.80 8.18
N ASN A 176 20.75 17.99 7.80
CA ASN A 176 21.87 18.14 6.87
C ASN A 176 23.19 17.61 7.44
N ASN A 177 23.45 17.84 8.73
CA ASN A 177 24.62 17.32 9.43
C ASN A 177 24.61 15.78 9.42
N MET A 178 23.46 15.16 9.69
CA MET A 178 23.32 13.69 9.65
C MET A 178 23.61 13.14 8.26
N LYS A 179 23.11 13.79 7.21
CA LYS A 179 23.39 13.40 5.81
C LYS A 179 24.89 13.52 5.49
N ALA A 180 25.56 14.57 5.97
CA ALA A 180 27.00 14.76 5.78
C ALA A 180 27.83 13.68 6.49
N LEU A 181 27.50 13.38 7.76
CA LEU A 181 28.16 12.30 8.52
C LEU A 181 27.99 10.93 7.85
N ALA A 182 26.79 10.64 7.34
CA ALA A 182 26.53 9.43 6.57
C ALA A 182 27.33 9.38 5.25
N GLY A 183 27.51 10.52 4.59
CA GLY A 183 28.39 10.64 3.41
C GLY A 183 29.85 10.31 3.74
N VAL A 184 30.39 10.90 4.82
CA VAL A 184 31.74 10.59 5.30
C VAL A 184 31.89 9.10 5.62
N PHE A 185 30.90 8.51 6.28
CA PHE A 185 30.90 7.07 6.58
C PHE A 185 30.84 6.21 5.31
N PHE A 186 30.02 6.60 4.32
CA PHE A 186 29.91 5.92 3.03
C PHE A 186 31.20 5.92 2.22
N ASP A 187 32.10 6.89 2.44
CA ASP A 187 33.38 6.99 1.74
C ASP A 187 34.53 6.26 2.44
N ARG A 188 34.30 5.67 3.62
CA ARG A 188 35.27 4.76 4.24
C ARG A 188 35.42 3.47 3.44
N THR A 189 36.51 2.76 3.68
CA THR A 189 36.79 1.42 3.09
C THR A 189 36.88 0.34 4.15
N GLU A 190 37.39 0.69 5.34
CA GLU A 190 37.60 -0.21 6.47
C GLU A 190 36.86 0.33 7.71
N LEU A 191 36.30 -0.58 8.49
CA LEU A 191 35.51 -0.31 9.69
C LEU A 191 35.96 -1.23 10.82
N ASP A 192 35.96 -0.73 12.05
CA ASP A 192 36.28 -1.55 13.22
C ASP A 192 35.02 -2.20 13.80
N ARG A 193 35.09 -3.50 14.11
CA ARG A 193 34.00 -4.24 14.74
C ARG A 193 33.70 -3.62 16.11
N LYS A 194 32.40 -3.40 16.39
CA LYS A 194 31.87 -2.71 17.58
C LYS A 194 32.20 -1.22 17.67
N GLU A 195 32.76 -0.60 16.63
CA GLU A 195 32.77 0.86 16.53
C GLU A 195 31.31 1.35 16.56
N LYS A 196 31.05 2.42 17.32
CA LYS A 196 29.74 3.07 17.40
C LYS A 196 29.65 4.20 16.40
N LEU A 197 28.55 4.25 15.64
CA LEU A 197 28.28 5.39 14.77
C LEU A 197 28.09 6.67 15.58
N THR A 198 28.58 7.77 15.03
CA THR A 198 28.40 9.13 15.56
C THR A 198 27.11 9.81 15.10
N PHE A 199 26.29 9.11 14.31
CA PHE A 199 25.03 9.59 13.78
C PHE A 199 23.92 8.54 13.93
N THR A 200 22.68 8.98 13.75
CA THR A 200 21.48 8.15 13.94
C THR A 200 20.67 8.03 12.66
N GLU A 201 19.64 7.19 12.69
CA GLU A 201 18.61 7.21 11.66
C GLU A 201 17.98 8.60 11.58
N SER A 202 17.62 8.99 10.36
CA SER A 202 17.06 10.31 10.03
C SER A 202 16.32 10.24 8.70
N THR A 203 15.83 11.37 8.21
CA THR A 203 15.22 11.46 6.88
C THR A 203 16.16 10.96 5.77
N HIS A 204 17.48 11.06 5.97
CA HIS A 204 18.50 10.67 4.98
C HIS A 204 19.28 9.40 5.34
N VAL A 205 19.02 8.77 6.48
CA VAL A 205 19.78 7.62 6.97
C VAL A 205 18.82 6.56 7.48
N GLU A 206 18.96 5.34 6.97
CA GLU A 206 18.33 4.14 7.51
C GLU A 206 19.39 3.12 7.90
N ILE A 207 19.21 2.47 9.05
CA ILE A 207 20.09 1.44 9.55
C ILE A 207 19.30 0.13 9.68
N LYS A 208 19.90 -0.98 9.24
CA LYS A 208 19.31 -2.31 9.36
C LYS A 208 20.31 -3.32 9.87
N ASN A 209 19.80 -4.18 10.76
CA ASN A 209 20.49 -5.37 11.20
C ASN A 209 19.83 -6.60 10.56
N PHE A 210 20.59 -7.39 9.80
CA PHE A 210 20.11 -8.67 9.28
C PHE A 210 21.05 -9.79 9.69
N SER A 211 20.47 -10.92 10.11
CA SER A 211 21.24 -12.15 10.25
C SER A 211 21.68 -12.66 8.88
N THR A 212 22.85 -13.30 8.83
CA THR A 212 23.50 -13.79 7.60
C THR A 212 22.61 -14.75 6.80
N GLU A 213 21.93 -15.69 7.46
CA GLU A 213 21.19 -16.80 6.80
C GLU A 213 20.06 -16.38 5.86
N LYS A 214 19.51 -15.16 6.02
CA LYS A 214 18.41 -14.64 5.18
C LYS A 214 18.71 -13.25 4.61
N LEU A 215 19.98 -12.84 4.58
CA LEU A 215 20.40 -11.50 4.19
C LEU A 215 19.84 -11.12 2.81
N LEU A 216 20.13 -11.92 1.78
CA LEU A 216 19.70 -11.65 0.40
C LEU A 216 18.17 -11.55 0.29
N GLN A 217 17.44 -12.45 0.94
CA GLN A 217 15.98 -12.45 0.93
C GLN A 217 15.41 -11.20 1.61
N ARG A 218 15.93 -10.82 2.78
CA ARG A 218 15.50 -9.61 3.51
C ARG A 218 15.81 -8.34 2.72
N ILE A 219 16.98 -8.26 2.09
CA ILE A 219 17.34 -7.13 1.23
C ILE A 219 16.35 -7.02 0.08
N LYS A 220 16.02 -8.12 -0.61
CA LYS A 220 15.01 -8.13 -1.68
C LYS A 220 13.64 -7.62 -1.22
N GLU A 221 13.25 -7.95 0.00
CA GLU A 221 11.96 -7.55 0.57
C GLU A 221 11.89 -6.06 0.91
N ILE A 222 12.95 -5.50 1.50
CA ILE A 222 12.94 -4.10 1.99
C ILE A 222 13.44 -3.09 0.96
N LEU A 223 14.33 -3.48 0.05
CA LEU A 223 15.05 -2.57 -0.82
C LEU A 223 14.14 -1.68 -1.67
N PRO A 224 13.09 -2.20 -2.35
CA PRO A 224 12.22 -1.34 -3.15
C PRO A 224 11.51 -0.26 -2.33
N GLN A 225 11.18 -0.54 -1.06
CA GLN A 225 10.53 0.42 -0.18
C GLN A 225 11.48 1.56 0.17
N TYR A 226 12.71 1.26 0.57
CA TYR A 226 13.70 2.27 0.93
C TYR A 226 14.21 3.07 -0.27
N VAL A 227 14.43 2.42 -1.42
CA VAL A 227 14.83 3.12 -2.64
C VAL A 227 13.72 4.07 -3.10
N SER A 228 12.45 3.64 -3.08
CA SER A 228 11.31 4.51 -3.36
C SER A 228 11.25 5.67 -2.37
N ALA A 229 11.42 5.39 -1.06
CA ALA A 229 11.36 6.39 0.00
C ALA A 229 12.43 7.48 -0.15
N PHE A 230 13.68 7.11 -0.38
CA PHE A 230 14.78 8.07 -0.55
C PHE A 230 14.68 8.82 -1.88
N ALA A 231 14.33 8.12 -2.96
CA ALA A 231 14.20 8.73 -4.28
C ALA A 231 13.09 9.80 -4.33
N ASN A 232 11.95 9.56 -3.68
CA ASN A 232 10.80 10.49 -3.65
C ASN A 232 10.95 11.63 -2.63
N THR A 233 12.01 11.64 -1.83
CA THR A 233 12.30 12.73 -0.89
C THR A 233 13.53 13.51 -1.35
N ASP A 234 14.67 13.32 -0.69
CA ASP A 234 15.89 14.11 -0.86
C ASP A 234 17.15 13.23 -0.96
N GLY A 235 16.96 11.97 -1.32
CA GLY A 235 18.00 10.95 -1.30
C GLY A 235 18.45 10.60 0.11
N GLY A 236 19.33 9.62 0.20
CA GLY A 236 19.86 9.16 1.49
C GLY A 236 20.69 7.89 1.38
N TYR A 237 20.92 7.28 2.54
CA TYR A 237 21.80 6.16 2.75
C TYR A 237 21.07 5.05 3.50
N LEU A 238 21.20 3.82 3.01
CA LEU A 238 20.79 2.60 3.71
C LEU A 238 22.06 1.83 4.08
N PHE A 239 22.27 1.64 5.38
CA PHE A 239 23.38 0.84 5.92
C PHE A 239 22.85 -0.46 6.50
N ILE A 240 23.40 -1.58 6.05
CA ILE A 240 23.01 -2.92 6.50
C ILE A 240 24.23 -3.59 7.13
N GLY A 241 24.11 -4.00 8.39
CA GLY A 241 25.19 -4.62 9.16
C GLY A 241 25.51 -3.91 10.48
N LEU A 242 24.59 -3.12 11.02
CA LEU A 242 24.73 -2.52 12.34
C LEU A 242 23.61 -3.00 13.27
N ASN A 243 23.89 -3.12 14.56
CA ASN A 243 22.89 -3.48 15.56
C ASN A 243 22.05 -2.27 16.02
N GLU A 244 21.10 -2.53 16.91
CA GLU A 244 20.20 -1.50 17.47
C GLU A 244 20.98 -0.45 18.31
N ASP A 245 22.10 -0.85 18.89
CA ASP A 245 23.04 0.01 19.63
C ASP A 245 23.97 0.83 18.72
N LYS A 246 23.75 0.79 17.39
CA LYS A 246 24.52 1.49 16.35
C LYS A 246 25.99 1.06 16.30
N GLU A 247 26.26 -0.17 16.73
CA GLU A 247 27.58 -0.79 16.62
C GLU A 247 27.73 -1.51 15.29
N ILE A 248 28.92 -1.42 14.72
CA ILE A 248 29.28 -2.12 13.48
C ILE A 248 29.47 -3.61 13.79
N ILE A 249 28.56 -4.44 13.28
CA ILE A 249 28.63 -5.91 13.43
C ILE A 249 29.08 -6.57 12.12
N GLY A 250 28.60 -6.05 11.00
CA GLY A 250 28.77 -6.63 9.67
C GLY A 250 28.04 -7.96 9.48
N PHE A 251 28.10 -8.48 8.26
CA PHE A 251 27.72 -9.84 7.93
C PHE A 251 28.89 -10.57 7.28
N LYS A 252 29.01 -11.87 7.52
CA LYS A 252 29.99 -12.72 6.86
C LYS A 252 29.55 -13.00 5.42
N ALA A 253 30.47 -12.87 4.47
CA ALA A 253 30.24 -13.12 3.05
C ALA A 253 31.59 -13.42 2.37
N GLU A 254 31.57 -14.29 1.37
CA GLU A 254 32.69 -14.42 0.42
C GLU A 254 32.57 -13.39 -0.71
N MET A 255 33.63 -13.20 -1.50
CA MET A 255 33.61 -12.23 -2.61
C MET A 255 32.49 -12.52 -3.63
N SER A 256 32.27 -13.81 -3.92
CA SER A 256 31.20 -14.27 -4.81
C SER A 256 29.80 -13.94 -4.28
N ASP A 257 29.61 -13.94 -2.96
CA ASP A 257 28.35 -13.55 -2.31
C ASP A 257 28.10 -12.05 -2.46
N LEU A 258 29.15 -11.22 -2.33
CA LEU A 258 29.08 -9.77 -2.52
C LEU A 258 28.71 -9.42 -3.96
N ASP A 259 29.36 -10.05 -4.94
CA ASP A 259 29.04 -9.86 -6.36
C ASP A 259 27.59 -10.26 -6.66
N ASN A 260 27.12 -11.35 -6.07
CA ASN A 260 25.74 -11.79 -6.22
C ASN A 260 24.75 -10.82 -5.58
N LEU A 261 25.09 -10.29 -4.40
CA LEU A 261 24.27 -9.31 -3.69
C LEU A 261 24.17 -8.00 -4.49
N GLU A 262 25.28 -7.49 -5.02
CA GLU A 262 25.30 -6.29 -5.85
C GLU A 262 24.44 -6.45 -7.10
N ARG A 263 24.58 -7.57 -7.82
CA ARG A 263 23.75 -7.87 -9.00
C ARG A 263 22.26 -7.92 -8.66
N GLU A 264 21.89 -8.50 -7.53
CA GLU A 264 20.49 -8.59 -7.12
C GLU A 264 19.93 -7.24 -6.64
N ILE A 265 20.75 -6.39 -5.99
CA ILE A 265 20.40 -4.99 -5.68
C ILE A 265 20.13 -4.23 -6.99
N GLU A 266 21.05 -4.30 -7.95
CA GLU A 266 20.92 -3.66 -9.25
C GLU A 266 19.66 -4.11 -9.99
N LYS A 267 19.47 -5.42 -10.10
CA LYS A 267 18.29 -6.01 -10.75
C LYS A 267 16.99 -5.61 -10.07
N SER A 268 16.98 -5.50 -8.75
CA SER A 268 15.81 -5.04 -7.99
C SER A 268 15.48 -3.58 -8.30
N ILE A 269 16.47 -2.68 -8.22
CA ILE A 269 16.30 -1.24 -8.49
C ILE A 269 15.89 -1.00 -9.95
N ARG A 270 16.51 -1.70 -10.92
CA ARG A 270 16.19 -1.57 -12.35
C ARG A 270 14.75 -1.98 -12.68
N LYS A 271 14.13 -2.86 -11.88
CA LYS A 271 12.75 -3.33 -12.08
C LYS A 271 11.71 -2.42 -11.43
N MET A 272 12.12 -1.45 -10.62
CA MET A 272 11.19 -0.56 -9.92
C MET A 272 10.41 0.30 -10.91
N PRO A 273 9.08 0.42 -10.78
CA PRO A 273 8.29 1.25 -11.66
C PRO A 273 8.59 2.74 -11.44
N VAL A 274 8.87 3.47 -12.52
CA VAL A 274 9.08 4.92 -12.49
C VAL A 274 8.09 5.64 -13.38
N HIS A 275 7.68 6.84 -12.98
CA HIS A 275 6.89 7.75 -13.80
C HIS A 275 7.58 9.11 -13.89
N HIS A 276 7.72 9.60 -15.13
CA HIS A 276 8.35 10.88 -15.41
C HIS A 276 7.31 11.90 -15.87
N PHE A 277 7.31 13.05 -15.20
CA PHE A 277 6.70 14.28 -15.68
C PHE A 277 7.71 15.17 -16.42
N CYS A 278 9.00 14.82 -16.36
CA CYS A 278 10.10 15.55 -16.99
C CYS A 278 10.50 14.94 -18.34
N MET A 279 11.23 15.71 -19.15
CA MET A 279 11.73 15.25 -20.47
C MET A 279 12.97 14.38 -20.38
N GLU A 280 13.80 14.55 -19.33
CA GLU A 280 15.12 13.89 -19.22
C GLU A 280 15.03 12.36 -19.08
N LYS A 281 13.93 11.84 -18.50
CA LYS A 281 13.66 10.40 -18.34
C LYS A 281 14.84 9.60 -17.77
N LYS A 282 15.55 10.18 -16.79
CA LYS A 282 16.70 9.56 -16.12
C LYS A 282 16.30 8.30 -15.36
N LYS A 283 17.23 7.35 -15.23
CA LYS A 283 17.07 6.19 -14.34
C LYS A 283 17.32 6.59 -12.89
N ILE A 284 16.93 5.73 -11.95
CA ILE A 284 17.24 5.88 -10.53
C ILE A 284 18.76 5.84 -10.38
N ASN A 285 19.35 6.89 -9.80
CA ASN A 285 20.79 6.94 -9.56
C ASN A 285 21.09 6.44 -8.14
N TYR A 286 22.05 5.53 -8.03
CA TYR A 286 22.45 4.93 -6.77
C TYR A 286 23.91 4.48 -6.82
N SER A 287 24.50 4.27 -5.65
CA SER A 287 25.83 3.68 -5.50
C SER A 287 25.81 2.65 -4.37
N CYS A 288 26.36 1.47 -4.63
CA CYS A 288 26.46 0.39 -3.65
C CYS A 288 27.95 0.17 -3.32
N LYS A 289 28.27 0.00 -2.05
CA LYS A 289 29.62 -0.33 -1.57
C LYS A 289 29.51 -1.40 -0.48
N PHE A 290 30.53 -2.26 -0.40
CA PHE A 290 30.73 -3.18 0.71
C PHE A 290 31.95 -2.72 1.50
N LEU A 291 31.72 -2.28 2.73
CA LEU A 291 32.75 -1.74 3.61
C LEU A 291 33.30 -2.90 4.45
N GLY A 292 34.61 -3.14 4.42
CA GLY A 292 35.24 -4.24 5.16
C GLY A 292 35.19 -3.98 6.66
N VAL A 293 34.77 -4.97 7.45
CA VAL A 293 34.70 -4.90 8.91
C VAL A 293 35.81 -5.75 9.51
N TYR A 294 36.68 -5.15 10.32
CA TYR A 294 37.85 -5.79 10.89
C TYR A 294 37.71 -5.97 12.40
N ASP A 295 38.15 -7.12 12.91
CA ASP A 295 38.27 -7.38 14.34
C ASP A 295 39.75 -7.69 14.62
N LYS A 296 40.40 -6.82 15.40
CA LYS A 296 41.84 -6.91 15.71
C LYS A 296 42.72 -7.10 14.46
N GLY A 297 42.43 -6.34 13.40
CA GLY A 297 43.15 -6.37 12.14
C GLY A 297 42.80 -7.53 11.19
N SER A 298 41.88 -8.43 11.57
CA SER A 298 41.40 -9.51 10.71
C SER A 298 40.03 -9.16 10.11
N LEU A 299 39.89 -9.26 8.79
CA LEU A 299 38.61 -9.07 8.11
C LEU A 299 37.61 -10.12 8.61
N CYS A 300 36.49 -9.66 9.16
CA CYS A 300 35.50 -10.50 9.83
C CYS A 300 34.09 -10.42 9.22
N GLY A 301 33.86 -9.48 8.30
CA GLY A 301 32.60 -9.32 7.58
C GLY A 301 32.53 -8.01 6.80
N TYR A 302 31.32 -7.64 6.37
CA TYR A 302 31.07 -6.45 5.57
C TYR A 302 29.83 -5.69 6.05
N VAL A 303 29.82 -4.38 5.84
CA VAL A 303 28.61 -3.54 5.86
C VAL A 303 28.22 -3.24 4.41
N CYS A 304 26.96 -3.49 4.06
CA CYS A 304 26.41 -3.06 2.77
C CYS A 304 25.92 -1.62 2.91
N ALA A 305 26.51 -0.71 2.15
CA ALA A 305 26.19 0.70 2.13
C ALA A 305 25.59 1.07 0.77
N LEU A 306 24.34 1.52 0.76
CA LEU A 306 23.64 1.95 -0.45
C LEU A 306 23.31 3.44 -0.35
N ARG A 307 23.82 4.24 -1.27
CA ARG A 307 23.42 5.64 -1.46
C ARG A 307 22.39 5.71 -2.58
N VAL A 308 21.25 6.35 -2.32
CA VAL A 308 20.20 6.62 -3.31
C VAL A 308 20.10 8.12 -3.50
N GLU A 309 20.21 8.58 -4.74
CA GLU A 309 20.02 10.00 -5.02
C GLU A 309 18.53 10.34 -5.13
N ARG A 310 18.24 11.61 -4.87
CA ARG A 310 16.90 12.15 -5.13
C ARG A 310 16.57 11.95 -6.61
N PHE A 311 15.37 11.44 -6.85
CA PHE A 311 14.86 11.27 -8.20
C PHE A 311 14.07 12.50 -8.64
N CYS A 312 14.05 12.75 -9.95
CA CYS A 312 13.37 13.91 -10.50
C CYS A 312 11.84 13.81 -10.40
N CYS A 313 11.25 12.61 -10.46
CA CYS A 313 9.80 12.44 -10.49
C CYS A 313 9.36 11.39 -9.46
N ALA A 314 8.56 10.39 -9.87
CA ALA A 314 8.01 9.40 -8.95
C ALA A 314 8.65 8.02 -9.15
N VAL A 315 9.14 7.43 -8.06
CA VAL A 315 9.63 6.06 -7.98
C VAL A 315 8.70 5.23 -7.10
N PHE A 316 8.14 4.17 -7.67
CA PHE A 316 7.28 3.24 -6.94
C PHE A 316 8.09 2.03 -6.48
N ALA A 317 7.75 1.47 -5.32
CA ALA A 317 8.29 0.19 -4.88
C ALA A 317 7.77 -0.98 -5.73
N LYS A 318 6.51 -0.91 -6.16
CA LYS A 318 5.77 -1.87 -6.99
C LYS A 318 4.67 -1.12 -7.76
N GLU A 319 4.01 -1.76 -8.73
CA GLU A 319 2.82 -1.18 -9.37
C GLU A 319 1.75 -0.84 -8.30
N PRO A 320 0.98 0.26 -8.45
CA PRO A 320 -0.06 0.64 -7.49
C PRO A 320 -1.07 -0.50 -7.28
N ASP A 321 -1.37 -0.82 -6.03
CA ASP A 321 -2.36 -1.86 -5.68
C ASP A 321 -3.76 -1.25 -5.74
N SER A 322 -4.26 -1.04 -6.97
CA SER A 322 -5.57 -0.47 -7.26
C SER A 322 -6.19 -1.24 -8.43
N TRP A 323 -7.47 -1.57 -8.31
CA TRP A 323 -8.15 -2.53 -9.17
C TRP A 323 -9.42 -1.94 -9.74
N HIS A 324 -9.84 -2.44 -10.89
CA HIS A 324 -11.12 -2.13 -11.52
C HIS A 324 -11.65 -3.36 -12.25
N VAL A 325 -12.89 -3.28 -12.73
CA VAL A 325 -13.48 -4.29 -13.59
C VAL A 325 -13.55 -3.75 -15.01
N LYS A 326 -12.92 -4.49 -15.93
CA LYS A 326 -12.89 -4.17 -17.35
C LYS A 326 -13.03 -5.48 -18.13
N ASP A 327 -13.87 -5.46 -19.17
CA ASP A 327 -14.13 -6.61 -20.04
C ASP A 327 -14.46 -7.89 -19.25
N ASN A 328 -15.33 -7.76 -18.23
CA ASN A 328 -15.74 -8.82 -17.29
C ASN A 328 -14.57 -9.50 -16.55
N ARG A 329 -13.49 -8.76 -16.29
CA ARG A 329 -12.35 -9.23 -15.52
C ARG A 329 -11.92 -8.21 -14.49
N VAL A 330 -11.51 -8.70 -13.33
CA VAL A 330 -10.85 -7.89 -12.32
C VAL A 330 -9.40 -7.67 -12.75
N MET A 331 -9.06 -6.43 -13.05
CA MET A 331 -7.73 -6.04 -13.55
C MET A 331 -7.09 -5.03 -12.62
N GLN A 332 -5.77 -5.11 -12.47
CA GLN A 332 -5.00 -4.09 -11.77
C GLN A 332 -4.84 -2.90 -12.71
N LEU A 333 -5.09 -1.68 -12.21
CA LEU A 333 -4.78 -0.47 -12.94
C LEU A 333 -3.29 -0.41 -13.21
N THR A 334 -2.91 -0.10 -14.45
CA THR A 334 -1.50 0.19 -14.74
C THR A 334 -1.10 1.48 -14.03
N ARG A 335 0.19 1.64 -13.68
CA ARG A 335 0.71 2.90 -13.13
C ARG A 335 0.30 4.13 -13.95
N LYS A 336 0.26 4.02 -15.29
CA LYS A 336 -0.11 5.14 -16.16
C LYS A 336 -1.58 5.54 -15.97
N GLU A 337 -2.48 4.57 -16.05
CA GLU A 337 -3.92 4.79 -15.82
C GLU A 337 -4.17 5.30 -14.41
N TRP A 338 -3.53 4.70 -13.40
CA TRP A 338 -3.66 5.11 -12.01
C TRP A 338 -3.25 6.58 -11.81
N ILE A 339 -2.08 7.00 -12.33
CA ILE A 339 -1.65 8.41 -12.26
C ILE A 339 -2.62 9.32 -13.01
N GLN A 340 -3.15 8.87 -14.15
CA GLN A 340 -4.12 9.62 -14.93
C GLN A 340 -5.38 9.92 -14.11
N PHE A 341 -5.96 8.89 -13.49
CA PHE A 341 -7.13 9.03 -12.62
C PHE A 341 -6.83 9.85 -11.36
N MET A 342 -5.62 9.78 -10.81
CA MET A 342 -5.26 10.58 -9.64
C MET A 342 -5.11 12.07 -10.01
N VAL A 343 -4.35 12.40 -11.05
CA VAL A 343 -3.80 13.76 -11.23
C VAL A 343 -4.53 14.60 -12.29
N GLU A 344 -5.21 13.99 -13.26
CA GLU A 344 -5.86 14.76 -14.33
C GLU A 344 -7.19 15.36 -13.86
N ALA A 345 -7.56 16.54 -14.39
CA ALA A 345 -8.96 16.97 -14.41
C ALA A 345 -9.76 16.01 -15.31
N GLU A 346 -11.09 16.05 -15.31
CA GLU A 346 -11.91 14.95 -15.88
C GLU A 346 -11.40 14.58 -17.29
N PRO A 347 -10.96 13.33 -17.53
CA PRO A 347 -11.09 12.84 -18.89
C PRO A 347 -12.60 12.95 -19.15
N LYS A 348 -12.98 13.62 -20.24
CA LYS A 348 -14.30 13.40 -20.81
C LYS A 348 -14.37 11.89 -21.02
N PHE A 349 -15.04 11.16 -20.12
CA PHE A 349 -15.36 9.77 -20.38
C PHE A 349 -16.06 9.82 -21.73
N SER A 350 -15.47 9.17 -22.74
CA SER A 350 -16.23 8.92 -23.96
C SER A 350 -17.51 8.25 -23.49
N SER A 351 -18.65 8.78 -23.90
CA SER A 351 -20.02 8.44 -23.49
C SER A 351 -20.41 6.96 -23.61
N SER A 352 -19.48 6.07 -23.93
CA SER A 352 -19.75 4.65 -24.21
C SER A 352 -20.20 3.85 -22.99
N TYR A 353 -19.86 4.23 -21.76
CA TYR A 353 -20.33 3.49 -20.57
C TYR A 353 -21.76 3.88 -20.16
N GLU A 354 -22.14 5.16 -20.27
CA GLU A 354 -23.53 5.58 -20.08
C GLU A 354 -24.44 5.11 -21.24
N GLU A 355 -23.92 5.08 -22.47
CA GLU A 355 -24.65 4.53 -23.63
C GLU A 355 -24.90 3.02 -23.51
N VAL A 356 -23.96 2.25 -22.95
CA VAL A 356 -24.17 0.81 -22.73
C VAL A 356 -25.19 0.55 -21.62
N ILE A 357 -25.18 1.31 -20.52
CA ILE A 357 -26.21 1.21 -19.48
C ILE A 357 -27.58 1.67 -20.00
N SER A 358 -27.61 2.72 -20.83
CA SER A 358 -28.83 3.19 -21.51
C SER A 358 -29.40 2.14 -22.46
N GLN A 359 -28.56 1.45 -23.23
CA GLN A 359 -28.99 0.44 -24.21
C GLN A 359 -29.50 -0.84 -23.53
N ILE A 360 -28.86 -1.26 -22.43
CA ILE A 360 -29.31 -2.41 -21.62
C ILE A 360 -30.69 -2.14 -20.99
N ASN A 361 -30.93 -0.91 -20.51
CA ASN A 361 -32.20 -0.50 -19.92
C ASN A 361 -33.36 -0.40 -20.93
N THR A 362 -33.08 -0.27 -22.23
CA THR A 362 -34.11 -0.21 -23.28
C THR A 362 -34.53 -1.57 -23.85
N SER A 363 -33.81 -2.66 -23.56
CA SER A 363 -34.04 -3.97 -24.18
C SER A 363 -34.60 -5.05 -23.25
N LEU A 364 -34.87 -4.73 -21.98
CA LEU A 364 -35.45 -5.69 -21.02
C LEU A 364 -36.85 -5.20 -20.57
N PRO A 365 -37.86 -6.10 -20.47
CA PRO A 365 -39.11 -5.75 -19.82
C PRO A 365 -38.79 -5.34 -18.37
N ALA A 366 -39.41 -4.26 -17.90
CA ALA A 366 -39.21 -3.71 -16.56
C ALA A 366 -39.16 -4.83 -15.50
N PRO A 367 -38.04 -5.01 -14.78
CA PRO A 367 -37.99 -5.99 -13.71
C PRO A 367 -38.87 -5.47 -12.58
N HIS A 368 -39.87 -6.26 -12.21
CA HIS A 368 -40.66 -6.04 -11.01
C HIS A 368 -39.70 -5.83 -9.83
N SER A 369 -39.70 -4.61 -9.31
CA SER A 369 -38.91 -4.12 -8.18
C SER A 369 -39.35 -4.76 -6.86
N TRP A 370 -39.25 -6.09 -6.76
CA TRP A 370 -39.70 -6.83 -5.58
C TRP A 370 -38.68 -6.85 -4.43
N PRO A 371 -37.34 -6.92 -4.65
CA PRO A 371 -36.40 -7.03 -3.53
C PRO A 371 -36.14 -5.72 -2.76
N LEU A 372 -36.16 -4.56 -3.43
CA LEU A 372 -35.92 -3.25 -2.78
C LEU A 372 -37.06 -2.81 -1.86
N LEU A 373 -38.30 -3.17 -2.22
CA LEU A 373 -39.51 -2.84 -1.46
C LEU A 373 -39.65 -3.71 -0.20
N GLU A 374 -39.24 -4.98 -0.24
CA GLU A 374 -39.14 -5.83 0.96
C GLU A 374 -38.03 -5.35 1.91
N TRP A 375 -36.92 -4.81 1.36
CA TRP A 375 -35.80 -4.29 2.14
C TRP A 375 -36.17 -3.00 2.91
N GLN A 376 -36.92 -2.07 2.30
CA GLN A 376 -37.47 -0.91 3.01
C GLN A 376 -38.51 -1.31 4.06
N ARG A 377 -39.29 -2.38 3.84
CA ARG A 377 -40.26 -2.89 4.83
C ARG A 377 -39.58 -3.51 6.05
N GLN A 378 -38.46 -4.22 5.88
CA GLN A 378 -37.73 -4.82 7.01
C GLN A 378 -37.04 -3.79 7.92
N ARG A 379 -36.67 -2.60 7.39
CA ARG A 379 -36.22 -1.47 8.23
C ARG A 379 -37.28 -0.98 9.23
N HIS A 380 -38.56 -1.19 8.96
CA HIS A 380 -39.65 -0.71 9.82
C HIS A 380 -40.14 -1.75 10.84
N HIS A 381 -39.48 -2.91 10.97
CA HIS A 381 -39.84 -3.95 11.94
C HIS A 381 -38.74 -4.28 12.95
N CYS A 382 -37.69 -3.46 13.06
CA CYS A 382 -36.72 -3.57 14.14
C CYS A 382 -36.89 -2.40 15.12
N PRO A 383 -37.50 -2.60 16.32
CA PRO A 383 -37.49 -1.59 17.37
C PRO A 383 -36.15 -1.71 18.11
N VAL A 384 -35.15 -0.98 17.65
CA VAL A 384 -34.01 -0.64 18.52
C VAL A 384 -33.89 0.87 18.48
N SER A 385 -34.50 1.50 19.48
CA SER A 385 -34.44 2.95 19.68
C SER A 385 -32.98 3.38 19.87
N LEU A 386 -32.61 4.48 19.20
CA LEU A 386 -31.34 5.21 19.27
C LEU A 386 -30.89 5.64 20.68
N THR A 387 -31.64 5.31 21.73
CA THR A 387 -31.36 5.64 23.13
C THR A 387 -30.50 4.62 23.87
N ASP A 388 -30.43 3.35 23.43
CA ASP A 388 -29.69 2.31 24.18
C ASP A 388 -28.17 2.30 23.93
N PHE A 389 -27.71 2.87 22.82
CA PHE A 389 -26.27 2.92 22.52
C PHE A 389 -25.54 4.03 23.29
N MET A 390 -26.23 5.10 23.68
CA MET A 390 -25.62 6.21 24.44
C MET A 390 -25.50 5.94 25.95
N ILE A 391 -26.29 5.04 26.53
CA ILE A 391 -26.23 4.77 27.99
C ILE A 391 -25.07 3.82 28.35
N ARG A 392 -24.61 2.97 27.42
CA ARG A 392 -23.48 2.05 27.68
C ARG A 392 -22.09 2.66 27.62
N VAL A 393 -21.94 3.86 27.05
CA VAL A 393 -20.63 4.54 26.93
C VAL A 393 -20.34 5.48 28.12
N MET A 394 -21.34 5.83 28.93
CA MET A 394 -21.15 6.71 30.11
C MET A 394 -20.97 5.99 31.46
N LEU A 395 -21.05 4.65 31.53
CA LEU A 395 -20.96 3.91 32.81
C LEU A 395 -19.68 3.07 32.97
N THR A 396 -18.69 3.26 32.11
CA THR A 396 -17.34 2.71 32.31
C THR A 396 -16.30 3.78 32.01
N SER A 397 -16.17 4.73 32.93
CA SER A 397 -15.04 5.64 33.08
C SER A 397 -14.81 5.90 34.56
#